data_AF-A0A2X2RW26-F1
#
_entry.id   AF-A0A2X2RW26-F1
#
_cell.length_a   1.000
_cell.length_b   1.000
_cell.length_c   1.000
_cell.angle_alpha   90.00
_cell.angle_beta   90.00
_cell.angle_gamma   90.00
#
_symmetry.space_group_name_H-M   'P 1'
#
loop_
_entity.id
_entity.type
_entity.pdbx_description
1 polymer ?
#
loop_
_entity_poly.entity_id
_entity_poly.type
_entity_poly.pdbx_seq_one_letter_code
_entity_poly.pdbx_strand_id
1 'polypeptide(L)'
;MKIRKALLVENNELVTLREYEEILKKCKDRKEVRCSCGAKFSFVERHTRSSGNGNSSTVSAFFRDSKTSVHKEDCPYNISNRIKEIVTESQCLPIKNGKYILSLKNPCYQGDTETNNNTSSYDRYSKTISTNNKYYNNYLKTVRDILRLRDDLESNADLSQFVLYFGKEQVKWEDFYFAFKQYGGILKIVHKEHPKRHPICIEGNIYHIGDKNKPSLFLYGEKIVDEGKEKTIAIKLVSRGFSLIKDYPNGCHAIVYGTVSLDRYQTSPDYLGIVMWINDCRQIIKVE
;
A
#
# COMPACT_ATOMS: atom_id res chain seq x y z
N MET A 1 16.30 2.65 -3.95
CA MET A 1 15.63 1.35 -4.21
C MET A 1 16.07 0.23 -3.30
N LYS A 2 15.12 -0.22 -2.46
CA LYS A 2 15.18 -1.49 -1.75
C LYS A 2 14.15 -2.43 -2.37
N ILE A 3 14.58 -3.63 -2.78
CA ILE A 3 13.82 -4.54 -3.65
C ILE A 3 13.44 -5.81 -2.87
N ARG A 4 12.20 -6.29 -3.06
CA ARG A 4 11.66 -7.46 -2.33
C ARG A 4 12.19 -8.82 -2.83
N LYS A 5 12.38 -8.97 -4.14
CA LYS A 5 12.76 -10.23 -4.82
C LYS A 5 13.93 -10.00 -5.77
N ALA A 6 14.79 -11.01 -5.92
CA ALA A 6 15.92 -10.99 -6.84
C ALA A 6 16.08 -12.34 -7.53
N LEU A 7 16.64 -12.36 -8.73
CA LEU A 7 16.98 -13.59 -9.46
C LEU A 7 18.37 -14.07 -9.03
N LEU A 8 18.46 -15.27 -8.49
CA LEU A 8 19.73 -15.92 -8.17
C LEU A 8 20.36 -16.46 -9.44
N VAL A 9 21.59 -16.05 -9.76
CA VAL A 9 22.23 -16.36 -11.06
C VAL A 9 22.57 -17.84 -11.22
N GLU A 10 22.92 -18.53 -10.13
CA GLU A 10 23.41 -19.91 -10.17
C GLU A 10 22.37 -20.91 -10.67
N ASN A 11 21.10 -20.71 -10.28
CA ASN A 11 20.00 -21.61 -10.60
C ASN A 11 18.84 -20.92 -11.34
N ASN A 12 18.95 -19.61 -11.58
CA ASN A 12 17.95 -18.80 -12.27
C ASN A 12 16.58 -18.78 -11.56
N GLU A 13 16.57 -18.84 -10.23
CA GLU A 13 15.36 -18.80 -9.40
C GLU A 13 15.13 -17.44 -8.75
N LEU A 14 13.87 -17.02 -8.63
CA LEU A 14 13.51 -15.83 -7.85
C LEU A 14 13.56 -16.16 -6.36
N VAL A 15 14.37 -15.40 -5.63
CA VAL A 15 14.53 -15.51 -4.18
C VAL A 15 14.05 -14.24 -3.49
N THR A 16 13.35 -14.42 -2.39
CA THR A 16 13.05 -13.38 -1.41
C THR A 16 14.27 -13.08 -0.55
N LEU A 17 14.21 -11.96 0.17
CA LEU A 17 15.27 -11.59 1.11
C LEU A 17 15.55 -12.68 2.16
N ARG A 18 14.49 -13.32 2.69
CA ARG A 18 14.62 -14.36 3.73
C ARG A 18 15.31 -15.59 3.20
N GLU A 19 14.91 -16.07 2.03
CA GLU A 19 15.51 -17.24 1.38
C GLU A 19 16.99 -16.99 1.07
N TYR A 20 17.33 -15.78 0.61
CA TYR A 20 18.72 -15.42 0.35
C TYR A 20 19.55 -15.31 1.63
N GLU A 21 19.02 -14.74 2.72
CA GLU A 21 19.68 -14.76 4.03
C GLU A 21 19.95 -16.21 4.52
N GLU A 22 19.04 -17.15 4.25
CA GLU A 22 19.23 -18.58 4.59
C GLU A 22 20.30 -19.25 3.74
N ILE A 23 20.34 -18.97 2.43
CA ILE A 23 21.39 -19.46 1.52
C ILE A 23 22.76 -18.95 1.99
N LEU A 24 22.87 -17.65 2.30
CA LEU A 24 24.12 -17.05 2.76
C LEU A 24 24.61 -17.67 4.08
N LYS A 25 23.69 -17.97 5.01
CA LYS A 25 24.02 -18.67 6.27
C LYS A 25 24.54 -20.09 6.04
N LYS A 26 24.00 -20.82 5.06
CA LYS A 26 24.39 -22.20 4.75
C LYS A 26 25.72 -22.26 4.00
N CYS A 27 25.87 -21.46 2.96
CA CYS A 27 27.00 -21.57 2.03
C CYS A 27 28.18 -20.66 2.41
N LYS A 28 27.99 -19.67 3.29
CA LYS A 28 28.98 -18.62 3.67
C LYS A 28 29.53 -17.76 2.53
N ASP A 29 29.22 -18.10 1.28
CA ASP A 29 29.59 -17.34 0.09
C ASP A 29 28.43 -16.49 -0.43
N ARG A 30 28.73 -15.25 -0.81
CA ARG A 30 27.75 -14.36 -1.46
C ARG A 30 27.51 -14.84 -2.88
N LYS A 31 26.26 -15.18 -3.17
CA LYS A 31 25.83 -15.58 -4.50
C LYS A 31 25.46 -14.37 -5.34
N GLU A 32 25.70 -14.43 -6.64
CA GLU A 32 25.34 -13.32 -7.52
C GLU A 32 23.82 -13.25 -7.68
N VAL A 33 23.26 -12.06 -7.47
CA VAL A 33 21.84 -11.76 -7.68
C VAL A 33 21.66 -10.69 -8.74
N ARG A 34 20.65 -10.86 -9.57
CA ARG A 34 20.33 -9.95 -10.67
C ARG A 34 18.82 -9.68 -10.75
N CYS A 35 18.49 -8.70 -11.54
CA CYS A 35 17.16 -8.51 -12.06
C CYS A 35 16.88 -9.54 -13.17
N SER A 36 15.61 -9.90 -13.36
CA SER A 36 15.16 -10.69 -14.51
C SER A 36 15.49 -10.06 -15.86
N CYS A 37 15.64 -8.72 -15.93
CA CYS A 37 16.07 -8.03 -17.14
C CYS A 37 17.59 -8.13 -17.41
N GLY A 38 18.35 -8.74 -16.49
CA GLY A 38 19.81 -8.88 -16.56
C GLY A 38 20.59 -7.82 -15.77
N ALA A 39 19.94 -6.77 -15.27
CA ALA A 39 20.61 -5.75 -14.47
C ALA A 39 21.17 -6.31 -13.15
N LYS A 40 22.33 -5.83 -12.71
CA LYS A 40 22.98 -6.32 -11.48
C LYS A 40 22.31 -5.75 -10.23
N PHE A 41 21.99 -6.64 -9.29
CA PHE A 41 21.61 -6.27 -7.93
C PHE A 41 22.79 -6.43 -6.98
N SER A 42 22.69 -5.77 -5.83
CA SER A 42 23.58 -5.97 -4.70
C SER A 42 22.75 -6.34 -3.48
N PHE A 43 23.23 -7.31 -2.73
CA PHE A 43 22.69 -7.63 -1.41
C PHE A 43 23.42 -6.81 -0.34
N VAL A 44 22.63 -6.11 0.49
CA VAL A 44 23.12 -5.41 1.68
C VAL A 44 22.66 -6.20 2.88
N GLU A 45 23.63 -6.68 3.67
CA GLU A 45 23.36 -7.44 4.88
C GLU A 45 22.87 -6.53 6.01
N ARG A 46 22.15 -7.14 6.96
CA ARG A 46 21.68 -6.45 8.17
C ARG A 46 22.89 -5.86 8.91
N HIS A 47 22.83 -4.58 9.24
CA HIS A 47 23.90 -3.91 9.97
C HIS A 47 23.37 -2.82 10.89
N THR A 48 24.11 -2.53 11.95
CA THR A 48 23.80 -1.42 12.84
C THR A 48 24.41 -0.14 12.28
N ARG A 49 23.59 0.90 12.16
CA ARG A 49 24.02 2.23 11.74
C ARG A 49 23.98 3.17 12.94
N SER A 50 25.14 3.66 13.34
CA SER A 50 25.28 4.74 14.31
C SER A 50 24.94 6.08 13.64
N SER A 51 24.11 6.89 14.29
CA SER A 51 23.89 8.28 13.92
C SER A 51 24.94 9.15 14.61
N GLY A 52 25.26 10.30 14.00
CA GLY A 52 26.19 11.28 14.60
C GLY A 52 25.72 11.84 15.95
N ASN A 53 24.49 11.55 16.36
CA ASN A 53 23.89 12.01 17.61
C ASN A 53 23.90 10.92 18.69
N GLY A 54 24.70 9.85 18.53
CA GLY A 54 24.85 8.76 19.51
C GLY A 54 23.76 7.68 19.46
N ASN A 55 22.71 7.86 18.64
CA ASN A 55 21.65 6.86 18.49
C ASN A 55 22.06 5.79 17.47
N SER A 56 21.89 4.51 17.81
CA SER A 56 22.06 3.42 16.85
C SER A 56 20.71 2.96 16.30
N SER A 57 20.69 2.61 15.01
CA SER A 57 19.50 2.08 14.33
C SER A 57 19.89 0.80 13.58
N THR A 58 19.07 -0.24 13.70
CA THR A 58 19.32 -1.48 12.94
C THR A 58 18.75 -1.31 11.54
N VAL A 59 19.60 -1.46 10.54
CA VAL A 59 19.19 -1.51 9.14
C VAL A 59 18.99 -2.98 8.78
N SER A 60 17.74 -3.38 8.52
CA SER A 60 17.42 -4.70 7.97
C SER A 60 18.15 -4.96 6.65
N ALA A 61 18.41 -6.22 6.32
CA ALA A 61 18.97 -6.60 5.02
C ALA A 61 18.04 -6.15 3.87
N PHE A 62 18.58 -5.96 2.67
CA PHE A 62 17.79 -5.65 1.47
C PHE A 62 18.59 -5.88 0.19
N PHE A 63 17.88 -6.12 -0.92
CA PHE A 63 18.44 -5.99 -2.26
C PHE A 63 18.36 -4.55 -2.73
N ARG A 64 19.34 -4.10 -3.51
CA ARG A 64 19.32 -2.79 -4.18
C ARG A 64 19.91 -2.89 -5.57
N ASP A 65 19.59 -1.91 -6.41
CA ASP A 65 20.27 -1.72 -7.69
C ASP A 65 21.77 -1.51 -7.49
N SER A 66 22.55 -2.11 -8.39
CA SER A 66 23.93 -1.70 -8.59
C SER A 66 23.96 -0.32 -9.23
N LYS A 67 24.79 0.58 -8.69
CA LYS A 67 25.01 1.93 -9.28
C LYS A 67 25.52 1.90 -10.72
N THR A 68 26.10 0.77 -11.14
CA THR A 68 26.73 0.60 -12.45
C THR A 68 25.85 -0.12 -13.47
N SER A 69 24.63 -0.51 -13.09
CA SER A 69 23.74 -1.27 -13.96
C SER A 69 22.45 -0.50 -14.22
N VAL A 70 22.06 -0.44 -15.49
CA VAL A 70 20.81 0.18 -15.93
C VAL A 70 19.80 -0.92 -16.26
N HIS A 71 18.54 -0.71 -15.87
CA HIS A 71 17.44 -1.61 -16.22
C HIS A 71 16.98 -1.36 -17.67
N LYS A 72 16.45 -2.39 -18.32
CA LYS A 72 15.71 -2.22 -19.58
C LYS A 72 14.49 -1.32 -19.35
N GLU A 73 13.98 -0.72 -20.43
CA GLU A 73 12.86 0.23 -20.36
C GLU A 73 11.59 -0.43 -19.81
N ASP A 74 11.28 -1.64 -20.28
CA ASP A 74 10.14 -2.48 -19.89
C ASP A 74 10.34 -3.25 -18.57
N CYS A 75 11.46 -3.02 -17.86
CA CYS A 75 11.75 -3.75 -16.65
C CYS A 75 10.85 -3.32 -15.48
N PRO A 76 10.21 -4.26 -14.74
CA PRO A 76 9.42 -3.94 -13.55
C PRO A 76 10.19 -3.17 -12.45
N TYR A 77 11.51 -3.32 -12.41
CA TYR A 77 12.38 -2.62 -11.46
C TYR A 77 12.94 -1.29 -11.98
N ASN A 78 12.59 -0.89 -13.22
CA ASN A 78 12.83 0.46 -13.71
C ASN A 78 11.79 1.44 -13.16
N ILE A 79 11.93 1.80 -11.89
CA ILE A 79 10.97 2.65 -11.16
C ILE A 79 10.79 4.00 -11.84
N SER A 80 11.87 4.60 -12.35
CA SER A 80 11.78 5.88 -13.06
C SER A 80 10.89 5.78 -14.30
N ASN A 81 11.02 4.72 -15.10
CA ASN A 81 10.15 4.53 -16.26
C ASN A 81 8.71 4.21 -15.85
N ARG A 82 8.49 3.36 -14.84
CA ARG A 82 7.14 3.09 -14.32
C ARG A 82 6.45 4.34 -13.78
N ILE A 83 7.16 5.21 -13.07
CA ILE A 83 6.60 6.50 -12.62
C ILE A 83 6.24 7.36 -13.84
N LYS A 84 7.10 7.42 -14.86
CA LYS A 84 6.84 8.15 -16.09
C LYS A 84 5.57 7.63 -16.79
N GLU A 85 5.42 6.32 -16.94
CA GLU A 85 4.24 5.69 -17.52
C GLU A 85 2.96 6.00 -16.73
N ILE A 86 2.99 5.81 -15.40
CA ILE A 86 1.86 6.15 -14.51
C ILE A 86 1.43 7.59 -14.69
N VAL A 87 2.39 8.52 -14.76
CA VAL A 87 2.13 9.95 -14.90
C VAL A 87 1.60 10.28 -16.29
N THR A 88 2.17 9.70 -17.35
CA THR A 88 1.73 9.94 -18.74
C THR A 88 0.30 9.45 -18.96
N GLU A 89 -0.10 8.34 -18.36
CA GLU A 89 -1.46 7.80 -18.49
C GLU A 89 -2.48 8.44 -17.54
N SER A 90 -2.00 9.09 -16.48
CA SER A 90 -2.84 9.68 -15.45
C SER A 90 -3.38 11.04 -15.85
N GLN A 91 -4.67 11.25 -15.62
CA GLN A 91 -5.32 12.57 -15.72
C GLN A 91 -5.56 13.21 -14.35
N CYS A 92 -5.04 12.61 -13.28
CA CYS A 92 -5.32 13.00 -11.91
C CYS A 92 -4.06 13.26 -11.06
N LEU A 93 -2.88 13.38 -11.69
CA LEU A 93 -1.59 13.65 -11.04
C LEU A 93 -1.01 15.00 -11.49
N PRO A 94 -1.55 16.13 -11.03
CA PRO A 94 -0.94 17.43 -11.27
C PRO A 94 0.45 17.53 -10.66
N ILE A 95 1.33 18.30 -11.31
CA ILE A 95 2.69 18.54 -10.87
C ILE A 95 2.75 19.86 -10.10
N LYS A 96 3.34 19.83 -8.91
CA LYS A 96 3.68 21.02 -8.12
C LYS A 96 5.04 20.86 -7.46
N ASN A 97 5.89 21.88 -7.59
CA ASN A 97 7.24 21.89 -7.01
C ASN A 97 8.04 20.61 -7.35
N GLY A 98 7.93 20.14 -8.59
CA GLY A 98 8.60 18.92 -9.07
C GLY A 98 8.05 17.60 -8.51
N LYS A 99 6.88 17.61 -7.84
CA LYS A 99 6.23 16.42 -7.29
C LYS A 99 4.84 16.22 -7.86
N TYR A 100 4.43 14.96 -7.98
CA TYR A 100 3.10 14.55 -8.40
C TYR A 100 2.16 14.55 -7.20
N ILE A 101 1.06 15.28 -7.28
CA ILE A 101 0.08 15.34 -6.21
C ILE A 101 -1.01 14.30 -6.47
N LEU A 102 -1.21 13.37 -5.52
CA LEU A 102 -2.35 12.47 -5.50
C LEU A 102 -3.37 12.96 -4.47
N SER A 103 -4.46 13.54 -4.96
CA SER A 103 -5.61 13.89 -4.11
C SER A 103 -6.39 12.62 -3.78
N LEU A 104 -6.34 12.19 -2.53
CA LEU A 104 -7.10 11.05 -2.01
C LEU A 104 -8.60 11.37 -2.06
N LYS A 105 -9.40 10.50 -2.68
CA LYS A 105 -10.85 10.68 -2.80
C LYS A 105 -11.57 9.60 -2.03
N ASN A 106 -12.52 9.98 -1.18
CA ASN A 106 -13.29 9.00 -0.43
C ASN A 106 -14.18 8.21 -1.40
N PRO A 107 -13.97 6.89 -1.59
CA PRO A 107 -14.76 6.12 -2.53
C PRO A 107 -16.22 5.92 -2.05
N CYS A 108 -16.52 6.23 -0.78
CA CYS A 108 -17.77 5.90 -0.09
C CYS A 108 -18.71 7.06 0.15
N TYR A 109 -18.32 8.28 -0.20
CA TYR A 109 -19.13 9.46 0.02
C TYR A 109 -19.32 10.21 -1.29
N GLN A 110 -20.58 10.28 -1.73
CA GLN A 110 -21.04 11.10 -2.86
C GLN A 110 -21.62 12.44 -2.42
N GLY A 111 -21.73 12.70 -1.10
CA GLY A 111 -22.27 13.96 -0.62
C GLY A 111 -21.44 15.09 -1.20
N ASP A 112 -22.11 15.99 -1.91
CA ASP A 112 -21.54 17.21 -2.45
C ASP A 112 -20.61 17.76 -1.38
N THR A 113 -19.30 17.71 -1.62
CA THR A 113 -18.46 18.75 -1.05
C THR A 113 -19.10 20.00 -1.59
N GLU A 114 -19.90 20.68 -0.76
CA GLU A 114 -20.47 21.96 -1.08
C GLU A 114 -19.43 22.69 -1.89
N THR A 115 -19.80 23.08 -3.11
CA THR A 115 -19.07 24.04 -3.91
C THR A 115 -19.03 25.33 -3.10
N ASN A 116 -18.18 25.33 -2.08
CA ASN A 116 -17.71 26.52 -1.44
C ASN A 116 -16.90 27.18 -2.54
N ASN A 117 -17.45 28.27 -3.08
CA ASN A 117 -16.86 29.10 -4.14
C ASN A 117 -15.43 29.61 -3.81
N ASN A 118 -14.89 29.24 -2.65
CA ASN A 118 -13.48 29.24 -2.29
C ASN A 118 -12.78 27.91 -2.62
N THR A 119 -12.92 27.40 -3.85
CA THR A 119 -12.20 26.21 -4.32
C THR A 119 -10.70 26.46 -4.21
N SER A 120 -10.09 25.87 -3.18
CA SER A 120 -8.65 26.00 -2.92
C SER A 120 -7.86 25.43 -4.10
N SER A 121 -6.66 25.95 -4.32
CA SER A 121 -5.86 25.67 -5.51
C SER A 121 -5.55 24.19 -5.74
N TYR A 122 -5.66 23.31 -4.73
CA TYR A 122 -5.33 21.89 -4.87
C TYR A 122 -6.47 21.01 -5.37
N ASP A 123 -7.72 21.27 -4.96
CA ASP A 123 -8.90 20.62 -5.57
C ASP A 123 -9.12 21.10 -7.01
N ARG A 124 -8.64 22.31 -7.34
CA ARG A 124 -8.67 22.88 -8.69
C ARG A 124 -7.92 22.04 -9.73
N TYR A 125 -6.94 21.24 -9.31
CA TYR A 125 -6.16 20.40 -10.23
C TYR A 125 -6.74 19.00 -10.48
N SER A 126 -7.71 18.56 -9.67
CA SER A 126 -8.46 17.34 -9.97
C SER A 126 -9.78 17.76 -10.61
N LYS A 127 -9.99 17.47 -11.90
CA LYS A 127 -11.34 17.44 -12.48
C LYS A 127 -12.27 16.77 -11.48
N THR A 128 -13.45 17.29 -11.18
CA THR A 128 -14.35 16.72 -10.15
C THR A 128 -14.38 15.19 -10.29
N ILE A 129 -13.78 14.45 -9.36
CA ILE A 129 -13.73 12.99 -9.41
C ILE A 129 -14.92 12.51 -8.58
N SER A 130 -15.97 12.03 -9.24
CA SER A 130 -17.11 11.40 -8.59
C SER A 130 -17.28 9.99 -9.10
N THR A 131 -17.77 9.08 -8.26
CA THR A 131 -17.96 7.66 -8.60
C THR A 131 -18.79 7.43 -9.87
N ASN A 132 -19.56 8.44 -10.31
CA ASN A 132 -20.42 8.39 -11.49
C ASN A 132 -19.76 8.92 -12.77
N ASN A 133 -18.46 9.28 -12.75
CA ASN A 133 -17.80 9.85 -13.93
C ASN A 133 -16.56 9.08 -14.38
N LYS A 134 -16.19 9.30 -15.65
CA LYS A 134 -15.03 8.65 -16.28
C LYS A 134 -13.70 8.93 -15.55
N TYR A 135 -13.61 10.01 -14.78
CA TYR A 135 -12.39 10.38 -14.06
C TYR A 135 -12.17 9.51 -12.83
N TYR A 136 -13.22 8.95 -12.22
CA TYR A 136 -13.07 7.99 -11.14
C TYR A 136 -12.42 6.68 -11.58
N ASN A 137 -12.71 6.22 -12.80
CA ASN A 137 -12.06 5.05 -13.37
C ASN A 137 -10.55 5.29 -13.56
N ASN A 138 -10.17 6.43 -14.14
CA ASN A 138 -8.77 6.80 -14.30
C ASN A 138 -8.09 7.00 -12.93
N TYR A 139 -8.78 7.61 -11.97
CA TYR A 139 -8.30 7.77 -10.60
C TYR A 139 -7.97 6.43 -9.94
N LEU A 140 -8.92 5.49 -9.90
CA LEU A 140 -8.70 4.17 -9.31
C LEU A 140 -7.59 3.41 -10.05
N LYS A 141 -7.50 3.54 -11.39
CA LYS A 141 -6.38 2.98 -12.15
C LYS A 141 -5.05 3.57 -11.66
N THR A 142 -4.92 4.89 -11.60
CA THR A 142 -3.70 5.57 -11.13
C THR A 142 -3.33 5.16 -9.70
N VAL A 143 -4.30 5.15 -8.78
CA VAL A 143 -4.08 4.69 -7.40
C VAL A 143 -3.56 3.26 -7.40
N ARG A 144 -4.18 2.35 -8.16
CA ARG A 144 -3.72 0.96 -8.27
C ARG A 144 -2.30 0.84 -8.81
N ASP A 145 -1.96 1.59 -9.86
CA ASP A 145 -0.64 1.49 -10.47
C ASP A 145 0.44 2.01 -9.51
N ILE A 146 0.15 3.07 -8.74
CA ILE A 146 1.02 3.54 -7.65
C ILE A 146 1.13 2.50 -6.52
N LEU A 147 0.03 1.84 -6.14
CA LEU A 147 0.05 0.84 -5.07
C LEU A 147 0.81 -0.43 -5.48
N ARG A 148 0.71 -0.84 -6.75
CA ARG A 148 1.55 -1.91 -7.32
C ARG A 148 3.02 -1.52 -7.33
N LEU A 149 3.33 -0.27 -7.72
CA LEU A 149 4.69 0.24 -7.63
C LEU A 149 5.20 0.20 -6.18
N ARG A 150 4.38 0.58 -5.20
CA ARG A 150 4.73 0.47 -3.78
C ARG A 150 4.99 -0.98 -3.40
N ASP A 151 4.12 -1.90 -3.80
CA ASP A 151 4.21 -3.31 -3.42
C ASP A 151 5.52 -3.97 -3.86
N ASP A 152 6.05 -3.58 -5.02
CA ASP A 152 7.35 -4.04 -5.50
C ASP A 152 8.55 -3.47 -4.70
N LEU A 153 8.31 -2.46 -3.86
CA LEU A 153 9.32 -1.75 -3.07
C LEU A 153 9.28 -2.15 -1.59
N GLU A 154 10.45 -2.17 -0.96
CA GLU A 154 10.59 -2.40 0.49
C GLU A 154 10.41 -1.10 1.31
N SER A 155 10.44 0.08 0.68
CA SER A 155 10.32 1.35 1.40
C SER A 155 9.66 2.44 0.56
N ASN A 156 8.98 3.38 1.23
CA ASN A 156 8.31 4.52 0.59
C ASN A 156 9.28 5.61 0.08
N ALA A 157 10.59 5.48 0.30
CA ALA A 157 11.56 6.52 -0.06
C ALA A 157 11.55 6.84 -1.57
N ASP A 158 11.44 5.79 -2.39
CA ASP A 158 11.40 5.92 -3.85
C ASP A 158 10.02 6.44 -4.35
N LEU A 159 8.98 6.44 -3.50
CA LEU A 159 7.65 7.02 -3.76
C LEU A 159 7.53 8.49 -3.35
N SER A 160 8.60 9.11 -2.85
CA SER A 160 8.61 10.50 -2.36
C SER A 160 8.27 11.56 -3.43
N GLN A 161 8.26 11.15 -4.70
CA GLN A 161 7.76 11.94 -5.83
C GLN A 161 6.24 12.11 -5.81
N PHE A 162 5.51 11.18 -5.20
CA PHE A 162 4.07 11.27 -4.99
C PHE A 162 3.77 11.85 -3.61
N VAL A 163 3.08 12.99 -3.59
CA VAL A 163 2.60 13.65 -2.38
C VAL A 163 1.11 13.42 -2.24
N LEU A 164 0.70 12.85 -1.12
CA LEU A 164 -0.69 12.52 -0.84
C LEU A 164 -1.38 13.70 -0.16
N TYR A 165 -2.56 14.08 -0.63
CA TYR A 165 -3.40 15.09 0.01
C TYR A 165 -4.81 14.57 0.21
N PHE A 166 -5.44 14.90 1.33
CA PHE A 166 -6.88 14.73 1.54
C PHE A 166 -7.47 16.10 1.91
N GLY A 167 -8.24 16.68 1.00
CA GLY A 167 -8.61 18.09 1.08
C GLY A 167 -7.35 18.97 1.15
N LYS A 168 -7.18 19.71 2.25
CA LYS A 168 -6.02 20.58 2.49
C LYS A 168 -4.89 19.91 3.29
N GLU A 169 -5.14 18.76 3.90
CA GLU A 169 -4.14 18.06 4.71
C GLU A 169 -3.24 17.21 3.82
N GLN A 170 -1.93 17.36 4.00
CA GLN A 170 -0.96 16.41 3.46
C GLN A 170 -1.00 15.13 4.30
N VAL A 171 -1.17 13.99 3.65
CA VAL A 171 -1.18 12.68 4.29
C VAL A 171 0.19 12.03 4.12
N LYS A 172 0.74 11.48 5.20
CA LYS A 172 2.00 10.73 5.14
C LYS A 172 1.75 9.35 4.57
N TRP A 173 2.74 8.78 3.88
CA TRP A 173 2.63 7.42 3.36
C TRP A 173 2.40 6.38 4.47
N GLU A 174 2.97 6.60 5.65
CA GLU A 174 2.85 5.72 6.83
C GLU A 174 1.46 5.79 7.48
N ASP A 175 0.73 6.89 7.26
CA ASP A 175 -0.67 7.03 7.68
C ASP A 175 -1.62 6.59 6.56
N PHE A 176 -1.14 6.44 5.32
CA PHE A 176 -1.95 6.04 4.17
C PHE A 176 -1.88 4.53 3.89
N TYR A 177 -0.69 3.94 3.90
CA TYR A 177 -0.45 2.55 3.53
C TYR A 177 -0.02 1.74 4.75
N PHE A 178 -0.81 0.72 5.10
CA PHE A 178 -0.54 -0.20 6.19
C PHE A 178 -0.10 -1.56 5.64
N ALA A 179 1.15 -1.93 5.93
CA ALA A 179 1.72 -3.21 5.54
C ALA A 179 1.09 -4.36 6.34
N PHE A 180 1.24 -5.59 5.84
CA PHE A 180 0.70 -6.78 6.48
C PHE A 180 1.06 -6.88 7.97
N LYS A 181 0.02 -7.00 8.82
CA LYS A 181 0.10 -7.07 10.29
C LYS A 181 0.78 -5.85 10.96
N GLN A 182 0.65 -4.68 10.35
CA GLN A 182 1.09 -3.40 10.91
C GLN A 182 -0.06 -2.38 10.84
N TYR A 183 -1.18 -2.72 11.45
CA TYR A 183 -2.46 -2.01 11.35
C TYR A 183 -2.72 -1.09 12.53
N GLY A 184 -1.90 -1.09 13.59
CA GLY A 184 -2.13 -0.28 14.79
C GLY A 184 -2.25 1.22 14.52
N GLY A 185 -1.57 1.73 13.48
CA GLY A 185 -1.69 3.13 13.07
C GLY A 185 -3.08 3.52 12.55
N ILE A 186 -3.88 2.56 12.09
CA ILE A 186 -5.26 2.79 11.61
C ILE A 186 -6.13 3.40 12.70
N LEU A 187 -5.85 3.09 13.97
CA LEU A 187 -6.58 3.67 15.10
C LEU A 187 -6.55 5.19 15.13
N LYS A 188 -5.44 5.81 14.72
CA LYS A 188 -5.31 7.26 14.62
C LYS A 188 -6.26 7.87 13.59
N ILE A 189 -6.74 7.06 12.64
CA ILE A 189 -7.56 7.49 11.51
C ILE A 189 -9.03 7.26 11.82
N VAL A 190 -9.40 6.07 12.32
CA VAL A 190 -10.80 5.77 12.67
C VAL A 190 -11.34 6.65 13.80
N HIS A 191 -10.47 7.14 14.69
CA HIS A 191 -10.85 8.07 15.76
C HIS A 191 -10.98 9.53 15.30
N LYS A 192 -10.54 9.89 14.08
CA LYS A 192 -10.82 11.24 13.53
C LYS A 192 -12.32 11.42 13.33
N GLU A 193 -12.78 12.67 13.28
CA GLU A 193 -14.16 12.99 12.85
C GLU A 193 -14.37 12.57 11.40
N HIS A 194 -15.59 12.13 11.07
CA HIS A 194 -15.94 11.58 9.75
C HIS A 194 -15.44 12.39 8.52
N PRO A 195 -15.57 13.74 8.45
CA PRO A 195 -15.08 14.48 7.29
C PRO A 195 -13.54 14.55 7.20
N LYS A 196 -12.81 14.24 8.28
CA LYS A 196 -11.34 14.25 8.35
C LYS A 196 -10.73 12.85 8.15
N ARG A 197 -11.56 11.82 8.02
CA ARG A 197 -11.10 10.44 7.75
C ARG A 197 -10.75 10.31 6.27
N HIS A 198 -9.47 10.38 5.96
CA HIS A 198 -9.00 10.04 4.63
C HIS A 198 -9.09 8.53 4.40
N PRO A 199 -9.27 8.08 3.14
CA PRO A 199 -9.15 6.66 2.82
C PRO A 199 -7.71 6.18 3.02
N ILE A 200 -7.55 4.88 3.22
CA ILE A 200 -6.29 4.19 3.48
C ILE A 200 -6.13 2.97 2.57
N CYS A 201 -4.92 2.45 2.49
CA CYS A 201 -4.57 1.19 1.85
C CYS A 201 -4.09 0.18 2.89
N ILE A 202 -4.52 -1.06 2.75
CA ILE A 202 -4.14 -2.15 3.65
C ILE A 202 -3.71 -3.36 2.82
N GLU A 203 -2.51 -3.84 3.10
CA GLU A 203 -1.91 -5.06 2.53
C GLU A 203 -2.17 -6.23 3.46
N GLY A 204 -2.75 -7.33 2.99
CA GLY A 204 -2.87 -8.53 3.80
C GLY A 204 -3.60 -9.70 3.14
N ASN A 205 -3.70 -10.80 3.89
CA ASN A 205 -4.39 -12.01 3.44
C ASN A 205 -5.88 -11.93 3.77
N ILE A 206 -6.72 -12.17 2.76
CA ILE A 206 -8.17 -12.20 2.89
C ILE A 206 -8.61 -13.52 3.53
N TYR A 207 -9.41 -13.43 4.59
CA TYR A 207 -10.02 -14.58 5.25
C TYR A 207 -11.53 -14.57 5.12
N HIS A 208 -12.13 -15.75 4.89
CA HIS A 208 -13.58 -15.93 4.83
C HIS A 208 -14.11 -16.39 6.18
N ILE A 209 -14.98 -15.60 6.81
CA ILE A 209 -15.56 -15.90 8.13
C ILE A 209 -17.09 -15.77 8.08
N GLY A 210 -17.79 -16.72 8.69
CA GLY A 210 -19.26 -16.73 8.79
C GLY A 210 -19.89 -17.86 7.97
N ASP A 211 -21.15 -17.68 7.57
CA ASP A 211 -21.92 -18.67 6.82
C ASP A 211 -21.20 -19.07 5.52
N LYS A 212 -21.10 -20.38 5.27
CA LYS A 212 -20.52 -20.95 4.04
C LYS A 212 -21.15 -20.38 2.76
N ASN A 213 -22.41 -19.96 2.82
CA ASN A 213 -23.13 -19.42 1.67
C ASN A 213 -22.89 -17.91 1.45
N LYS A 214 -22.50 -17.17 2.50
CA LYS A 214 -22.27 -15.71 2.47
C LYS A 214 -21.18 -15.30 3.47
N PRO A 215 -19.93 -15.76 3.31
CA PRO A 215 -18.86 -15.38 4.23
C PRO A 215 -18.58 -13.88 4.15
N SER A 216 -18.26 -13.29 5.29
CA SER A 216 -17.66 -11.96 5.36
C SER A 216 -16.16 -12.07 5.14
N LEU A 217 -15.58 -11.09 4.45
CA LEU A 217 -14.15 -11.03 4.19
C LEU A 217 -13.46 -10.22 5.29
N PHE A 218 -12.35 -10.74 5.80
CA PHE A 218 -11.57 -10.11 6.86
C PHE A 218 -10.09 -10.03 6.51
N LEU A 219 -9.43 -8.97 6.96
CA LEU A 219 -7.98 -8.88 7.10
C LEU A 219 -7.65 -8.87 8.60
N TYR A 220 -6.76 -9.75 9.04
CA TYR A 220 -6.32 -9.82 10.44
C TYR A 220 -4.94 -9.20 10.60
N GLY A 221 -4.83 -8.28 11.55
CA GLY A 221 -3.59 -7.60 11.91
C GLY A 221 -2.90 -8.22 13.12
N GLU A 222 -2.04 -7.41 13.73
CA GLU A 222 -1.40 -7.68 15.00
C GLU A 222 -2.36 -7.58 16.19
N LYS A 223 -1.92 -8.12 17.33
CA LYS A 223 -2.54 -7.89 18.61
C LYS A 223 -2.05 -6.57 19.19
N ILE A 224 -2.96 -5.82 19.79
CA ILE A 224 -2.68 -4.55 20.44
C ILE A 224 -3.34 -4.54 21.82
N VAL A 225 -2.85 -3.67 22.71
CA VAL A 225 -3.54 -3.36 23.96
C VAL A 225 -4.47 -2.19 23.70
N ASP A 226 -5.77 -2.45 23.83
CA ASP A 226 -6.83 -1.46 23.69
C ASP A 226 -7.71 -1.52 24.95
N GLU A 227 -7.85 -0.38 25.63
CA GLU A 227 -8.57 -0.27 26.91
C GLU A 227 -8.11 -1.29 27.97
N GLY A 228 -6.81 -1.57 28.02
CA GLY A 228 -6.22 -2.51 28.98
C GLY A 228 -6.45 -3.99 28.66
N LYS A 229 -7.02 -4.32 27.50
CA LYS A 229 -7.22 -5.69 27.03
C LYS A 229 -6.46 -5.93 25.73
N GLU A 230 -5.90 -7.12 25.59
CA GLU A 230 -5.26 -7.54 24.34
C GLU A 230 -6.34 -7.89 23.32
N LYS A 231 -6.38 -7.16 22.20
CA LYS A 231 -7.33 -7.36 21.10
C LYS A 231 -6.58 -7.53 19.79
N THR A 232 -7.07 -8.41 18.92
CA THR A 232 -6.56 -8.53 17.54
C THR A 232 -7.26 -7.52 16.64
N ILE A 233 -6.53 -6.77 15.83
CA ILE A 233 -7.15 -5.88 14.83
C ILE A 233 -7.81 -6.75 13.74
N ALA A 234 -9.12 -6.59 13.56
CA ALA A 234 -9.89 -7.30 12.54
C ALA A 234 -10.60 -6.30 11.63
N ILE A 235 -10.33 -6.38 10.33
CA ILE A 235 -10.83 -5.43 9.34
C ILE A 235 -11.81 -6.15 8.42
N LYS A 236 -13.09 -5.88 8.61
CA LYS A 236 -14.17 -6.41 7.78
C LYS A 236 -14.27 -5.63 6.48
N LEU A 237 -14.16 -6.31 5.34
CA LEU A 237 -14.38 -5.73 4.03
C LEU A 237 -15.88 -5.78 3.71
N VAL A 238 -16.50 -4.61 3.58
CA VAL A 238 -17.93 -4.49 3.29
C VAL A 238 -18.11 -3.89 1.90
N SER A 239 -18.62 -4.69 0.97
CA SER A 239 -18.96 -4.24 -0.38
C SER A 239 -20.39 -3.74 -0.47
N ARG A 240 -20.61 -2.64 -1.20
CA ARG A 240 -21.95 -2.17 -1.56
C ARG A 240 -22.26 -2.59 -3.00
N GLY A 241 -23.30 -3.42 -3.17
CA GLY A 241 -23.86 -3.72 -4.49
C GLY A 241 -23.16 -4.82 -5.30
N PHE A 242 -22.18 -5.53 -4.74
CA PHE A 242 -21.55 -6.70 -5.38
C PHE A 242 -20.92 -7.65 -4.35
N SER A 243 -20.69 -8.89 -4.74
CA SER A 243 -20.08 -9.92 -3.90
C SER A 243 -18.57 -9.99 -4.15
N LEU A 244 -17.76 -9.87 -3.11
CA LEU A 244 -16.30 -10.03 -3.17
C LEU A 244 -15.84 -11.49 -3.06
N ILE A 245 -16.70 -12.39 -2.59
CA ILE A 245 -16.30 -13.74 -2.15
C ILE A 245 -15.70 -14.58 -3.28
N LYS A 246 -16.32 -14.56 -4.47
CA LYS A 246 -15.89 -15.35 -5.62
C LYS A 246 -14.54 -14.90 -6.17
N ASP A 247 -14.31 -13.59 -6.13
CA ASP A 247 -13.11 -13.01 -6.72
C ASP A 247 -11.92 -13.15 -5.78
N TYR A 248 -12.12 -13.14 -4.46
CA TYR A 248 -11.02 -13.14 -3.50
C TYR A 248 -11.09 -14.36 -2.57
N PRO A 249 -10.47 -15.50 -2.93
CA PRO A 249 -10.53 -16.72 -2.14
C PRO A 249 -9.81 -16.59 -0.80
N ASN A 250 -10.13 -17.48 0.14
CA ASN A 250 -9.50 -17.54 1.45
C ASN A 250 -7.97 -17.72 1.31
N GLY A 251 -7.19 -16.90 2.02
CA GLY A 251 -5.74 -16.84 1.94
C GLY A 251 -5.18 -15.93 0.84
N CYS A 252 -6.01 -15.37 -0.04
CA CYS A 252 -5.56 -14.48 -1.12
C CYS A 252 -4.86 -13.23 -0.56
N HIS A 253 -3.63 -12.97 -1.01
CA HIS A 253 -2.92 -11.74 -0.66
C HIS A 253 -3.46 -10.57 -1.50
N ALA A 254 -3.81 -9.47 -0.83
CA ALA A 254 -4.42 -8.33 -1.49
C ALA A 254 -4.02 -7.00 -0.86
N ILE A 255 -4.06 -5.95 -1.67
CA ILE A 255 -4.00 -4.56 -1.24
C ILE A 255 -5.39 -3.96 -1.44
N VAL A 256 -5.95 -3.40 -0.37
CA VAL A 256 -7.31 -2.86 -0.35
C VAL A 256 -7.28 -1.38 -0.05
N TYR A 257 -7.80 -0.56 -0.96
CA TYR A 257 -7.99 0.88 -0.80
C TYR A 257 -9.42 1.20 -0.38
N GLY A 258 -9.63 1.89 0.74
CA GLY A 258 -10.98 2.23 1.19
C GLY A 258 -11.02 3.12 2.40
N THR A 259 -12.23 3.55 2.75
CA THR A 259 -12.48 4.33 3.97
C THR A 259 -12.79 3.41 5.12
N VAL A 260 -12.21 3.70 6.29
CA VAL A 260 -12.38 2.90 7.50
C VAL A 260 -13.21 3.58 8.57
N SER A 261 -13.91 2.77 9.36
CA SER A 261 -14.66 3.19 10.55
C SER A 261 -14.63 2.08 11.60
N LEU A 262 -14.77 2.44 12.87
CA LEU A 262 -15.00 1.44 13.91
C LEU A 262 -16.29 0.65 13.64
N ASP A 263 -16.24 -0.66 13.80
CA ASP A 263 -17.41 -1.52 13.75
C ASP A 263 -18.19 -1.40 15.07
N ARG A 264 -19.24 -0.58 15.08
CA ARG A 264 -20.07 -0.35 16.27
C ARG A 264 -20.91 -1.56 16.67
N TYR A 265 -21.01 -2.58 15.81
CA TYR A 265 -21.80 -3.78 16.05
C TYR A 265 -20.95 -4.98 16.43
N GLN A 266 -19.62 -4.81 16.54
CA GLN A 266 -18.74 -5.89 16.95
C GLN A 266 -18.93 -6.18 18.44
N THR A 267 -19.29 -7.42 18.76
CA THR A 267 -19.57 -7.87 20.13
C THR A 267 -18.45 -8.73 20.72
N SER A 268 -17.48 -9.15 19.91
CA SER A 268 -16.39 -10.00 20.39
C SER A 268 -15.40 -9.18 21.25
N PRO A 269 -15.06 -9.66 22.46
CA PRO A 269 -14.08 -9.01 23.32
C PRO A 269 -12.63 -9.16 22.81
N ASP A 270 -12.37 -10.14 21.94
CA ASP A 270 -11.02 -10.52 21.48
C ASP A 270 -10.56 -9.72 20.25
N TYR A 271 -11.47 -9.01 19.60
CA TYR A 271 -11.20 -8.31 18.35
C TYR A 271 -11.54 -6.83 18.44
N LEU A 272 -10.64 -6.01 17.93
CA LEU A 272 -10.94 -4.62 17.60
C LEU A 272 -11.51 -4.57 16.18
N GLY A 273 -12.84 -4.47 16.09
CA GLY A 273 -13.57 -4.47 14.82
C GLY A 273 -13.46 -3.13 14.08
N ILE A 274 -12.93 -3.19 12.87
CA ILE A 274 -12.89 -2.07 11.92
C ILE A 274 -13.64 -2.51 10.66
N VAL A 275 -14.46 -1.64 10.11
CA VAL A 275 -15.07 -1.84 8.78
C VAL A 275 -14.32 -1.01 7.76
N MET A 276 -13.97 -1.64 6.64
CA MET A 276 -13.52 -0.97 5.44
C MET A 276 -14.59 -1.08 4.35
N TRP A 277 -14.94 0.06 3.79
CA TRP A 277 -16.00 0.17 2.79
C TRP A 277 -15.45 0.11 1.36
N ILE A 278 -16.04 -0.78 0.56
CA ILE A 278 -15.68 -1.04 -0.84
C ILE A 278 -16.92 -0.81 -1.72
N ASN A 279 -16.82 0.08 -2.70
CA ASN A 279 -17.90 0.35 -3.68
C ASN A 279 -17.52 -0.04 -5.09
N ASP A 280 -16.25 -0.38 -5.32
CA ASP A 280 -15.75 -0.79 -6.62
C ASP A 280 -14.72 -1.92 -6.46
N CYS A 281 -14.80 -2.97 -7.27
CA CYS A 281 -13.85 -4.08 -7.20
C CYS A 281 -12.40 -3.65 -7.49
N ARG A 282 -12.20 -2.55 -8.22
CA ARG A 282 -10.88 -1.97 -8.52
C ARG A 282 -10.21 -1.35 -7.29
N GLN A 283 -10.93 -1.20 -6.18
CA GLN A 283 -10.33 -0.86 -4.88
C GLN A 283 -9.50 -2.00 -4.29
N ILE A 284 -9.64 -3.23 -4.80
CA ILE A 284 -8.89 -4.39 -4.32
C ILE A 284 -7.94 -4.87 -5.42
N ILE A 285 -6.66 -4.97 -5.08
CA ILE A 285 -5.60 -5.45 -5.94
C ILE A 285 -5.18 -6.81 -5.40
N LYS A 286 -5.30 -7.86 -6.22
CA LYS A 286 -4.65 -9.14 -5.92
C LYS A 286 -3.16 -8.99 -6.14
N VAL A 287 -2.39 -9.50 -5.19
CA VAL A 287 -0.94 -9.58 -5.29
C VAL A 287 -0.60 -11.04 -5.56
N GLU A 288 0.18 -11.28 -6.61
CA GLU A 288 0.61 -12.61 -7.07
C GLU A 288 2.00 -12.99 -6.52
#